data_AF-A0A950K651-F1
#
_entry.id   AF-A0A950K651-F1
#
_cell.length_a   1.000
_cell.length_b   1.000
_cell.length_c   1.000
_cell.angle_alpha   90.00
_cell.angle_beta   90.00
_cell.angle_gamma   90.00
#
_symmetry.space_group_name_H-M   'P 1'
#
loop_
_entity.id
_entity.type
_entity.pdbx_description
1 polymer ?
#
loop_
_entity_poly.entity_id
_entity_poly.type
_entity_poly.pdbx_seq_one_letter_code
_entity_poly.pdbx_strand_id
1 'polypeptide(L)'
;MRAAIVVLLLLLPAAAPQDDLVRKIVSDADKIKKLPRKLTKEGRDKIEKALGEKLAESDLAPPLWECFSTVPAVSSMAKTKVLVTVVTVKGPKGPIRIGVAAATVESTLHVVRLLENGDDRGLEAKLFLGQFEGLEYSPNVWNSPDTLTGAIKKAAGTDDAAKELDTLLKVNGTMRAVGPMWERLLAGIEKKDKAAADEIAGIDKAFDDSIKAATGSKFLSPARQDKFKASASGARTDLAELKRLIEGMKFDDAFKKTGQIDSACCGKCHGPLRGFFREGRTSHNIGNGYFSTKLEVAVPDAKLEAAYQAVATGVRKAILVATEAK
;
A
#
# COMPACT_ATOMS: atom_id res chain seq x y z
N MET A 1 62.50 30.03 11.07
CA MET A 1 61.44 30.33 10.08
C MET A 1 61.61 29.32 8.95
N ARG A 2 60.66 28.48 8.53
CA ARG A 2 59.20 28.41 8.67
C ARG A 2 58.80 26.94 8.82
N ALA A 3 57.94 26.62 9.78
CA ALA A 3 57.31 25.31 9.89
C ALA A 3 56.24 25.16 8.80
N ALA A 4 56.32 24.11 8.00
CA ALA A 4 55.25 23.74 7.06
C ALA A 4 54.19 22.95 7.84
N ILE A 5 53.04 23.59 8.06
CA ILE A 5 51.85 22.98 8.64
C ILE A 5 51.26 22.04 7.57
N VAL A 6 51.37 20.73 7.80
CA VAL A 6 50.62 19.72 7.06
C VAL A 6 49.18 19.78 7.58
N VAL A 7 48.32 20.49 6.84
CA VAL A 7 46.87 20.45 7.05
C VAL A 7 46.39 19.06 6.64
N LEU A 8 46.18 18.22 7.66
CA LEU A 8 45.50 16.95 7.57
C LEU A 8 44.03 17.22 7.20
N LEU A 9 43.75 17.32 5.91
CA LEU A 9 42.39 17.31 5.36
C LEU A 9 41.78 15.94 5.66
N LEU A 10 41.01 15.89 6.76
CA LEU A 10 40.06 14.83 7.08
C LEU A 10 39.11 14.65 5.89
N LEU A 11 39.45 13.70 5.02
CA LEU A 11 38.55 13.15 4.01
C LEU A 11 37.40 12.45 4.72
N LEU A 12 36.31 13.19 4.97
CA LEU A 12 35.00 12.59 5.18
C LEU A 12 34.66 11.78 3.92
N PRO A 13 34.41 10.47 4.01
CA PRO A 13 33.99 9.72 2.84
C PRO A 13 32.62 10.24 2.40
N ALA A 14 32.54 10.75 1.17
CA ALA A 14 31.28 11.14 0.57
C ALA A 14 30.38 9.90 0.41
N ALA A 15 29.43 9.73 1.33
CA ALA A 15 28.37 8.71 1.27
C ALA A 15 27.30 9.00 0.18
N ALA A 16 27.55 9.96 -0.71
CA ALA A 16 26.54 10.68 -1.50
C ALA A 16 25.66 9.81 -2.45
N PRO A 17 26.16 8.83 -3.22
CA PRO A 17 25.32 8.18 -4.24
C PRO A 17 24.27 7.20 -3.67
N GLN A 18 24.54 6.64 -2.48
CA GLN A 18 23.70 5.59 -1.88
C GLN A 18 22.59 6.20 -1.04
N ASP A 19 22.90 7.27 -0.30
CA ASP A 19 21.93 8.02 0.47
C ASP A 19 20.89 8.67 -0.45
N ASP A 20 21.30 9.13 -1.64
CA ASP A 20 20.40 9.68 -2.66
C ASP A 20 19.35 8.66 -3.12
N LEU A 21 19.72 7.39 -3.30
CA LEU A 21 18.78 6.34 -3.70
C LEU A 21 17.77 6.04 -2.58
N VAL A 22 18.25 5.88 -1.34
CA VAL A 22 17.37 5.62 -0.20
C VAL A 22 16.43 6.80 0.04
N ARG A 23 16.92 8.04 -0.10
CA ARG A 23 16.10 9.26 0.02
C ARG A 23 15.10 9.43 -1.12
N LYS A 24 15.36 8.89 -2.32
CA LYS A 24 14.34 8.80 -3.39
C LYS A 24 13.20 7.86 -3.04
N ILE A 25 13.46 6.84 -2.21
CA ILE A 25 12.43 5.90 -1.75
C ILE A 25 11.71 6.48 -0.50
N VAL A 26 12.50 6.84 0.51
CA VAL A 26 12.09 7.33 1.83
C VAL A 26 12.65 8.74 2.04
N SER A 27 11.87 9.77 1.74
CA SER A 27 12.34 11.16 1.66
C SER A 27 12.93 11.71 2.97
N ASP A 28 12.40 11.28 4.11
CA ASP A 28 12.82 11.74 5.45
C ASP A 28 13.83 10.81 6.13
N ALA A 29 14.39 9.84 5.38
CA ALA A 29 15.32 8.86 5.91
C ALA A 29 16.50 9.50 6.64
N ASP A 30 16.84 8.95 7.80
CA ASP A 30 17.95 9.36 8.64
C ASP A 30 18.81 8.15 9.02
N LYS A 31 20.10 8.39 9.32
CA LYS A 31 21.09 7.35 9.70
C LYS A 31 21.09 6.15 8.75
N ILE A 32 21.16 6.42 7.45
CA ILE A 32 21.13 5.40 6.39
C ILE A 32 22.37 4.51 6.51
N LYS A 33 22.15 3.20 6.58
CA LYS A 33 23.20 2.18 6.70
C LYS A 33 22.94 1.05 5.72
N LYS A 34 23.87 0.83 4.78
CA LYS A 34 23.83 -0.35 3.91
C LYS A 34 24.10 -1.63 4.72
N LEU A 35 23.32 -2.66 4.47
CA LEU A 35 23.45 -3.97 5.11
C LEU A 35 24.13 -4.95 4.13
N PRO A 36 25.26 -5.57 4.51
CA PRO A 36 25.96 -6.53 3.65
C PRO A 36 25.32 -7.93 3.74
N ARG A 37 24.00 -8.02 3.61
CA ARG A 37 23.25 -9.28 3.71
C ARG A 37 23.08 -9.93 2.35
N LYS A 38 23.08 -11.26 2.31
CA LYS A 38 22.85 -12.03 1.08
C LYS A 38 21.87 -13.17 1.32
N LEU A 39 21.27 -13.67 0.25
CA LEU A 39 20.46 -14.88 0.33
C LEU A 39 21.37 -16.11 0.37
N THR A 40 21.09 -17.03 1.29
CA THR A 40 21.65 -18.38 1.21
C THR A 40 20.96 -19.16 0.10
N LYS A 41 21.51 -20.33 -0.27
CA LYS A 41 20.87 -21.22 -1.26
C LYS A 41 19.48 -21.66 -0.77
N GLU A 42 19.36 -22.03 0.49
CA GLU A 42 18.10 -22.43 1.11
C GLU A 42 17.10 -21.26 1.12
N GLY A 43 17.56 -20.05 1.42
CA GLY A 43 16.74 -18.84 1.38
C GLY A 43 16.22 -18.55 -0.02
N ARG A 44 17.10 -18.64 -1.03
CA ARG A 44 16.74 -18.52 -2.44
C ARG A 44 15.68 -19.55 -2.83
N ASP A 45 15.93 -20.84 -2.60
CA ASP A 45 15.02 -21.94 -3.00
C ASP A 45 13.64 -21.78 -2.34
N LYS A 46 13.61 -21.31 -1.09
CA LYS A 46 12.37 -21.01 -0.36
C LYS A 46 11.60 -19.85 -0.99
N ILE A 47 12.28 -18.79 -1.42
CA ILE A 47 11.64 -17.64 -2.11
C ILE A 47 11.13 -18.06 -3.49
N GLU A 48 11.95 -18.76 -4.28
CA GLU A 48 11.56 -19.24 -5.61
C GLU A 48 10.32 -20.14 -5.55
N LYS A 49 10.26 -21.03 -4.55
CA LYS A 49 9.08 -21.84 -4.26
C LYS A 49 7.85 -21.00 -3.91
N ALA A 50 8.01 -19.95 -3.10
CA ALA A 50 6.90 -19.09 -2.68
C ALA A 50 6.35 -18.22 -3.82
N LEU A 51 7.22 -17.77 -4.73
CA LEU A 51 6.85 -16.96 -5.90
C LEU A 51 6.41 -17.80 -7.10
N GLY A 52 6.83 -19.06 -7.17
CA GLY A 52 6.60 -19.92 -8.34
C GLY A 52 7.48 -19.58 -9.54
N GLU A 53 8.55 -18.81 -9.33
CA GLU A 53 9.49 -18.37 -10.37
C GLU A 53 10.93 -18.34 -9.85
N LYS A 54 11.90 -18.39 -10.77
CA LYS A 54 13.32 -18.26 -10.41
C LYS A 54 13.68 -16.81 -10.13
N LEU A 55 14.51 -16.58 -9.12
CA LEU A 55 15.07 -15.26 -8.83
C LEU A 55 16.11 -14.90 -9.89
N ALA A 56 16.14 -13.62 -10.29
CA ALA A 56 17.20 -13.11 -11.15
C ALA A 56 18.51 -13.01 -10.33
N GLU A 57 19.65 -13.02 -11.01
CA GLU A 57 20.96 -12.92 -10.35
C GLU A 57 21.08 -11.65 -9.50
N SER A 58 20.49 -10.54 -9.96
CA SER A 58 20.42 -9.27 -9.23
C SER A 58 19.67 -9.37 -7.90
N ASP A 59 18.78 -10.35 -7.73
CA ASP A 59 18.01 -10.55 -6.50
C ASP A 59 18.72 -11.46 -5.50
N LEU A 60 19.82 -12.14 -5.89
CA LEU A 60 20.58 -13.03 -5.00
C LEU A 60 21.42 -12.26 -3.98
N ALA A 61 21.82 -11.03 -4.33
CA ALA A 61 22.50 -10.08 -3.46
C ALA A 61 21.71 -8.77 -3.44
N PRO A 62 20.49 -8.77 -2.85
CA PRO A 62 19.61 -7.63 -2.90
C PRO A 62 20.24 -6.45 -2.18
N PRO A 63 20.15 -5.23 -2.73
CA PRO A 63 20.62 -4.09 -1.99
C PRO A 63 19.65 -3.84 -0.83
N LEU A 64 20.20 -3.83 0.38
CA LEU A 64 19.46 -3.66 1.62
C LEU A 64 20.05 -2.51 2.42
N TRP A 65 19.17 -1.67 2.96
CA TRP A 65 19.55 -0.56 3.83
C TRP A 65 18.64 -0.51 5.06
N GLU A 66 19.22 -0.14 6.18
CA GLU A 66 18.51 0.24 7.39
C GLU A 66 18.55 1.77 7.52
N CYS A 67 17.43 2.40 7.86
CA CYS A 67 17.37 3.83 8.19
C CYS A 67 16.29 4.09 9.25
N PHE A 68 16.22 5.32 9.75
CA PHE A 68 15.13 5.80 10.59
C PHE A 68 14.22 6.73 9.79
N SER A 69 12.91 6.55 9.88
CA SER A 69 11.91 7.37 9.21
C SER A 69 10.60 7.39 10.00
N THR A 70 9.83 8.46 9.85
CA THR A 70 8.49 8.55 10.43
C THR A 70 7.54 7.69 9.59
N VAL A 71 6.99 6.64 10.20
CA VAL A 71 6.01 5.76 9.57
C VAL A 71 4.66 6.03 10.21
N PRO A 72 3.77 6.85 9.60
CA PRO A 72 2.55 7.33 10.25
C PRO A 72 1.63 6.23 10.78
N ALA A 73 1.65 5.07 10.13
CA ALA A 73 0.89 3.89 10.54
C ALA A 73 1.40 3.22 11.83
N VAL A 74 2.68 3.41 12.20
CA VAL A 74 3.31 2.87 13.40
C VAL A 74 3.44 3.96 14.48
N SER A 75 3.93 5.13 14.09
CA SER A 75 4.00 6.32 14.94
C SER A 75 3.89 7.57 14.09
N SER A 76 2.94 8.44 14.43
CA SER A 76 2.73 9.71 13.73
C SER A 76 3.83 10.74 14.01
N MET A 77 4.67 10.53 15.03
CA MET A 77 5.69 11.51 15.43
C MET A 77 7.09 10.93 15.62
N ALA A 78 7.22 9.67 16.06
CA ALA A 78 8.53 9.08 16.32
C ALA A 78 9.08 8.38 15.06
N LYS A 79 10.36 8.61 14.77
CA LYS A 79 11.05 7.83 13.74
C LYS A 79 11.25 6.40 14.23
N THR A 80 10.88 5.43 13.41
CA THR A 80 11.13 4.00 13.64
C THR A 80 12.17 3.47 12.67
N LYS A 81 12.71 2.30 12.98
CA LYS A 81 13.66 1.60 12.11
C LYS A 81 12.91 1.04 10.90
N VAL A 82 13.45 1.32 9.71
CA VAL A 82 12.92 0.93 8.42
C VAL A 82 13.99 0.17 7.64
N LEU A 83 13.58 -0.95 7.05
CA LEU A 83 14.38 -1.73 6.11
C LEU A 83 13.95 -1.35 4.68
N VAL A 84 14.90 -0.97 3.85
CA VAL A 84 14.70 -0.55 2.46
C VAL A 84 15.37 -1.58 1.55
N THR A 85 14.68 -1.97 0.48
CA THR A 85 15.24 -2.81 -0.58
C THR A 85 14.76 -2.37 -1.95
N VAL A 86 15.45 -2.83 -2.99
CA VAL A 86 15.10 -2.60 -4.38
C VAL A 86 15.05 -3.93 -5.10
N VAL A 87 13.98 -4.16 -5.84
CA VAL A 87 13.82 -5.35 -6.70
C VAL A 87 13.43 -4.91 -8.11
N THR A 88 13.70 -5.79 -9.07
CA THR A 88 13.24 -5.62 -10.44
C THR A 88 12.25 -6.73 -10.78
N VAL A 89 11.14 -6.40 -11.42
CA VAL A 89 10.14 -7.37 -11.91
C VAL A 89 9.88 -7.17 -13.39
N LYS A 90 9.38 -8.21 -14.05
CA LYS A 90 8.97 -8.14 -15.45
C LYS A 90 7.53 -7.63 -15.53
N GLY A 91 7.35 -6.44 -16.09
CA GLY A 91 6.05 -5.95 -16.52
C GLY A 91 5.67 -6.45 -17.93
N PRO A 92 4.42 -6.25 -18.37
CA PRO A 92 3.97 -6.58 -19.72
C PRO A 92 4.81 -5.99 -20.87
N LYS A 93 5.34 -4.78 -20.72
CA LYS A 93 6.07 -4.03 -21.75
C LYS A 93 7.57 -3.92 -21.47
N GLY A 94 7.98 -3.99 -20.21
CA GLY A 94 9.38 -3.90 -19.85
C GLY A 94 9.66 -4.14 -18.37
N PRO A 95 10.94 -4.05 -17.96
CA PRO A 95 11.32 -4.21 -16.56
C PRO A 95 10.83 -3.02 -15.72
N ILE A 96 10.37 -3.30 -14.51
CA ILE A 96 9.93 -2.32 -13.53
C ILE A 96 10.83 -2.45 -12.30
N ARG A 97 11.53 -1.38 -11.93
CA ARG A 97 12.41 -1.33 -10.76
C ARG A 97 11.68 -0.65 -9.62
N ILE A 98 11.53 -1.36 -8.50
CA ILE A 98 10.65 -0.98 -7.39
C ILE A 98 11.49 -0.86 -6.12
N GLY A 99 11.42 0.30 -5.48
CA GLY A 99 11.91 0.52 -4.12
C GLY A 99 10.81 0.25 -3.11
N VAL A 100 11.10 -0.56 -2.10
CA VAL A 100 10.15 -0.90 -1.03
C VAL A 100 10.82 -0.64 0.31
N ALA A 101 10.10 0.04 1.20
CA ALA A 101 10.51 0.23 2.57
C ALA A 101 9.45 -0.30 3.53
N ALA A 102 9.88 -1.01 4.57
CA ALA A 102 9.01 -1.53 5.63
C ALA A 102 9.59 -1.19 7.00
N ALA A 103 8.74 -0.78 7.93
CA ALA A 103 9.10 -0.71 9.34
C ALA A 103 9.41 -2.11 9.86
N THR A 104 10.49 -2.24 10.63
CA THR A 104 10.83 -3.54 11.24
C THR A 104 9.87 -3.90 12.38
N VAL A 105 9.19 -2.90 12.93
CA VAL A 105 8.13 -3.07 13.93
C VAL A 105 6.84 -3.44 13.19
N GLU A 106 6.13 -4.45 13.70
CA GLU A 106 4.82 -4.91 13.20
C GLU A 106 4.79 -5.37 11.73
N SER A 107 5.95 -5.47 11.06
CA SER A 107 6.03 -5.84 9.64
C SER A 107 5.17 -4.93 8.75
N THR A 108 5.24 -3.62 9.00
CA THR A 108 4.39 -2.62 8.35
C THR A 108 5.08 -2.01 7.14
N LEU A 109 4.49 -2.13 5.95
CA LEU A 109 4.94 -1.42 4.75
C LEU A 109 4.84 0.10 4.98
N HIS A 110 5.96 0.80 4.77
CA HIS A 110 6.03 2.25 4.87
C HIS A 110 5.77 2.87 3.51
N VAL A 111 6.52 2.49 2.48
CA VAL A 111 6.43 3.15 1.18
C VAL A 111 6.85 2.23 0.04
N VAL A 112 6.18 2.38 -1.10
CA VAL A 112 6.54 1.76 -2.39
C VAL A 112 6.77 2.89 -3.40
N ARG A 113 7.86 2.79 -4.17
CA ARG A 113 8.22 3.74 -5.23
C ARG A 113 8.67 3.00 -6.48
N LEU A 114 8.29 3.52 -7.65
CA LEU A 114 8.91 3.11 -8.90
C LEU A 114 10.16 3.95 -9.11
N LEU A 115 11.30 3.29 -9.31
CA LEU A 115 12.60 3.91 -9.54
C LEU A 115 12.89 4.01 -11.04
N GLU A 116 12.50 2.98 -11.78
CA GLU A 116 12.54 2.92 -13.24
C GLU A 116 11.29 2.19 -13.71
N ASN A 117 10.59 2.77 -14.69
CA ASN A 117 9.35 2.21 -15.24
C ASN A 117 9.53 1.97 -16.75
N GLY A 118 9.93 0.75 -17.10
CA GLY A 118 9.99 0.29 -18.50
C GLY A 118 8.63 -0.13 -19.07
N ASP A 119 7.53 0.13 -18.35
CA ASP A 119 6.18 -0.29 -18.72
C ASP A 119 5.26 0.91 -18.97
N ASP A 120 3.95 0.75 -18.78
CA ASP A 120 2.97 1.82 -18.91
C ASP A 120 3.22 2.97 -17.92
N ARG A 121 3.24 4.20 -18.45
CA ARG A 121 3.42 5.43 -17.63
C ARG A 121 2.36 5.58 -16.54
N GLY A 122 1.16 5.00 -16.72
CA GLY A 122 0.08 5.00 -15.73
C GLY A 122 0.36 4.21 -14.45
N LEU A 123 1.48 3.49 -14.37
CA LEU A 123 1.90 2.76 -13.17
C LEU A 123 2.38 3.65 -12.02
N GLU A 124 2.90 4.85 -12.33
CA GLU A 124 3.33 5.82 -11.32
C GLU A 124 2.15 6.49 -10.59
N ALA A 125 0.92 6.06 -10.88
CA ALA A 125 -0.26 6.52 -10.18
C ALA A 125 -0.07 6.36 -8.67
N LYS A 126 0.03 7.50 -7.97
CA LYS A 126 0.01 7.60 -6.50
C LYS A 126 -1.11 6.74 -5.90
N LEU A 127 -2.23 6.63 -6.61
CA LEU A 127 -3.39 5.82 -6.28
C LEU A 127 -3.13 4.33 -6.15
N PHE A 128 -2.22 3.76 -6.93
CA PHE A 128 -1.89 2.35 -6.81
C PHE A 128 -0.83 2.13 -5.72
N LEU A 129 0.28 2.86 -5.79
CA LEU A 129 1.41 2.68 -4.87
C LEU A 129 1.06 3.07 -3.42
N GLY A 130 0.19 4.05 -3.21
CA GLY A 130 -0.27 4.47 -1.89
C GLY A 130 -1.10 3.42 -1.15
N GLN A 131 -1.65 2.42 -1.84
CA GLN A 131 -2.43 1.35 -1.20
C GLN A 131 -1.58 0.43 -0.32
N PHE A 132 -0.26 0.40 -0.56
CA PHE A 132 0.68 -0.40 0.23
C PHE A 132 1.08 0.29 1.54
N GLU A 133 0.84 1.59 1.68
CA GLU A 133 1.24 2.36 2.86
C GLU A 133 0.44 1.97 4.12
N GLY A 134 1.17 1.57 5.16
CA GLY A 134 0.62 1.10 6.42
C GLY A 134 -0.02 -0.28 6.33
N LEU A 135 0.33 -1.09 5.32
CA LEU A 135 -0.07 -2.49 5.27
C LEU A 135 0.90 -3.35 6.07
N GLU A 136 0.38 -3.99 7.11
CA GLU A 136 1.09 -5.05 7.81
C GLU A 136 1.06 -6.33 6.99
N TYR A 137 2.21 -7.01 6.86
CA TYR A 137 2.29 -8.34 6.30
C TYR A 137 2.53 -9.39 7.39
N SER A 138 1.97 -10.58 7.17
CA SER A 138 2.10 -11.72 8.09
C SER A 138 2.97 -12.81 7.45
N PRO A 139 3.26 -13.92 8.14
CA PRO A 139 3.90 -15.09 7.52
C PRO A 139 3.17 -15.62 6.26
N ASN A 140 1.92 -15.22 6.01
CA ASN A 140 1.22 -15.54 4.76
C ASN A 140 1.83 -14.92 3.51
N VAL A 141 2.75 -13.97 3.62
CA VAL A 141 3.54 -13.49 2.46
C VAL A 141 4.27 -14.64 1.73
N TRP A 142 4.55 -15.75 2.43
CA TRP A 142 5.13 -16.97 1.88
C TRP A 142 4.15 -17.84 1.08
N ASN A 143 2.84 -17.61 1.20
CA ASN A 143 1.81 -18.38 0.53
C ASN A 143 1.43 -17.77 -0.83
N SER A 144 1.14 -18.61 -1.83
CA SER A 144 0.59 -18.16 -3.11
C SER A 144 -0.78 -17.48 -2.90
N PRO A 145 -1.14 -16.45 -3.70
CA PRO A 145 -2.51 -15.93 -3.78
C PRO A 145 -3.57 -17.01 -4.02
N ASP A 146 -3.21 -18.15 -4.61
CA ASP A 146 -4.12 -19.29 -4.79
C ASP A 146 -4.54 -19.92 -3.46
N THR A 147 -3.69 -19.87 -2.43
CA THR A 147 -4.03 -20.34 -1.09
C THR A 147 -5.19 -19.52 -0.52
N LEU A 148 -5.14 -18.20 -0.68
CA LEU A 148 -6.23 -17.31 -0.27
C LEU A 148 -7.48 -17.56 -1.12
N THR A 149 -7.32 -17.69 -2.44
CA THR A 149 -8.44 -18.02 -3.34
C THR A 149 -9.11 -19.34 -2.96
N GLY A 150 -8.34 -20.36 -2.62
CA GLY A 150 -8.83 -21.66 -2.15
C GLY A 150 -9.54 -21.56 -0.81
N ALA A 151 -9.01 -20.76 0.13
CA ALA A 151 -9.65 -20.51 1.42
C ALA A 151 -11.01 -19.82 1.23
N ILE A 152 -11.11 -18.82 0.34
CA ILE A 152 -12.37 -18.13 -0.02
C ILE A 152 -13.37 -19.10 -0.65
N LYS A 153 -12.93 -19.94 -1.59
CA LYS A 153 -13.81 -20.94 -2.25
C LYS A 153 -14.31 -22.01 -1.27
N LYS A 154 -13.43 -22.53 -0.40
CA LYS A 154 -13.79 -23.52 0.62
C LYS A 154 -14.74 -22.92 1.65
N ALA A 155 -14.52 -21.65 2.00
CA ALA A 155 -15.45 -20.87 2.79
C ALA A 155 -16.84 -20.88 2.15
N ALA A 156 -17.00 -20.51 0.87
CA ALA A 156 -18.31 -20.38 0.21
C ALA A 156 -19.25 -21.61 0.30
N GLY A 157 -18.78 -22.77 0.75
CA GLY A 157 -19.58 -23.98 1.01
C GLY A 157 -19.96 -24.30 2.48
N THR A 158 -19.65 -23.45 3.48
CA THR A 158 -20.07 -23.64 4.89
C THR A 158 -20.46 -22.33 5.58
N ASP A 159 -21.32 -22.36 6.60
CA ASP A 159 -22.33 -21.29 6.76
C ASP A 159 -21.93 -19.96 7.41
N ASP A 160 -20.93 -19.87 8.31
CA ASP A 160 -20.72 -18.62 9.09
C ASP A 160 -19.32 -18.01 8.92
N ALA A 161 -18.24 -18.75 9.21
CA ALA A 161 -16.86 -18.24 9.13
C ALA A 161 -16.47 -17.81 7.70
N ALA A 162 -17.09 -18.44 6.72
CA ALA A 162 -16.93 -18.15 5.32
C ALA A 162 -17.58 -16.86 4.85
N LYS A 163 -18.85 -16.67 5.27
CA LYS A 163 -19.58 -15.44 5.02
C LYS A 163 -18.86 -14.27 5.69
N GLU A 164 -18.30 -14.51 6.87
CA GLU A 164 -17.49 -13.53 7.59
C GLU A 164 -16.22 -13.15 6.82
N LEU A 165 -15.48 -14.13 6.29
CA LEU A 165 -14.32 -13.88 5.44
C LEU A 165 -14.66 -13.12 4.14
N ASP A 166 -15.68 -13.58 3.41
CA ASP A 166 -16.13 -12.95 2.18
C ASP A 166 -16.57 -11.50 2.45
N THR A 167 -17.28 -11.28 3.56
CA THR A 167 -17.65 -9.95 4.02
C THR A 167 -16.42 -9.08 4.31
N LEU A 168 -15.43 -9.63 5.02
CA LEU A 168 -14.22 -8.90 5.38
C LEU A 168 -13.43 -8.47 4.13
N LEU A 169 -13.31 -9.37 3.15
CA LEU A 169 -12.66 -9.08 1.87
C LEU A 169 -13.45 -8.05 1.04
N LYS A 170 -14.78 -8.17 1.00
CA LYS A 170 -15.65 -7.21 0.31
C LYS A 170 -15.52 -5.81 0.90
N VAL A 171 -15.64 -5.67 2.23
CA VAL A 171 -15.52 -4.37 2.89
C VAL A 171 -14.12 -3.77 2.69
N ASN A 172 -13.05 -4.57 2.83
CA ASN A 172 -11.69 -4.08 2.57
C ASN A 172 -11.51 -3.64 1.09
N GLY A 173 -12.04 -4.41 0.13
CA GLY A 173 -11.98 -4.09 -1.29
C GLY A 173 -12.74 -2.81 -1.65
N THR A 174 -13.99 -2.68 -1.19
CA THR A 174 -14.82 -1.48 -1.45
C THR A 174 -14.23 -0.24 -0.80
N MET A 175 -13.74 -0.34 0.43
CA MET A 175 -13.11 0.80 1.10
C MET A 175 -11.79 1.22 0.42
N ARG A 176 -11.02 0.29 -0.17
CA ARG A 176 -9.80 0.61 -0.94
C ARG A 176 -10.09 1.27 -2.28
N ALA A 177 -11.22 0.97 -2.90
CA ALA A 177 -11.63 1.58 -4.17
C ALA A 177 -11.92 3.09 -4.05
N VAL A 178 -12.29 3.57 -2.86
CA VAL A 178 -12.57 5.00 -2.59
C VAL A 178 -11.35 5.89 -2.82
N GLY A 179 -10.14 5.45 -2.44
CA GLY A 179 -8.93 6.26 -2.60
C GLY A 179 -8.66 6.68 -4.05
N PRO A 180 -8.60 5.72 -5.00
CA PRO A 180 -8.55 5.99 -6.44
C PRO A 180 -9.60 6.95 -6.96
N MET A 181 -10.86 6.77 -6.56
CA MET A 181 -11.97 7.63 -6.99
C MET A 181 -11.81 9.05 -6.43
N TRP A 182 -11.37 9.18 -5.17
CA TRP A 182 -11.17 10.46 -4.51
C TRP A 182 -10.11 11.31 -5.21
N GLU A 183 -8.97 10.75 -5.61
CA GLU A 183 -7.97 11.58 -6.31
C GLU A 183 -8.31 11.88 -7.76
N ARG A 184 -9.07 10.99 -8.45
CA ARG A 184 -9.65 11.35 -9.76
C ARG A 184 -10.65 12.50 -9.63
N LEU A 185 -11.46 12.49 -8.58
CA LEU A 185 -12.34 13.60 -8.23
C LEU A 185 -11.55 14.88 -7.97
N LEU A 186 -10.50 14.86 -7.15
CA LEU A 186 -9.64 16.03 -6.90
C LEU A 186 -9.01 16.57 -8.20
N ALA A 187 -8.43 15.70 -9.01
CA ALA A 187 -7.83 16.09 -10.28
C ALA A 187 -8.87 16.68 -11.26
N GLY A 188 -10.09 16.14 -11.26
CA GLY A 188 -11.21 16.69 -12.03
C GLY A 188 -11.65 18.07 -11.55
N ILE A 189 -11.74 18.28 -10.23
CA ILE A 189 -12.05 19.59 -9.63
C ILE A 189 -10.98 20.62 -10.00
N GLU A 190 -9.69 20.29 -9.87
CA GLU A 190 -8.58 21.17 -10.25
C GLU A 190 -8.62 21.55 -11.73
N LYS A 191 -9.01 20.61 -12.59
CA LYS A 191 -9.19 20.82 -14.04
C LYS A 191 -10.53 21.46 -14.41
N LYS A 192 -11.40 21.75 -13.44
CA LYS A 192 -12.75 22.29 -13.65
C LYS A 192 -13.61 21.41 -14.54
N ASP A 193 -13.46 20.10 -14.41
CA ASP A 193 -14.20 19.09 -15.17
C ASP A 193 -15.49 18.70 -14.45
N LYS A 194 -16.63 18.92 -15.09
CA LYS A 194 -17.94 18.55 -14.54
C LYS A 194 -18.12 17.03 -14.44
N ALA A 195 -17.42 16.25 -15.27
CA ALA A 195 -17.44 14.79 -15.20
C ALA A 195 -16.84 14.25 -13.89
N ALA A 196 -16.12 15.07 -13.12
CA ALA A 196 -15.66 14.71 -11.78
C ALA A 196 -16.82 14.33 -10.84
N ALA A 197 -18.04 14.81 -11.09
CA ALA A 197 -19.24 14.42 -10.35
C ALA A 197 -19.57 12.91 -10.47
N ASP A 198 -19.13 12.23 -11.54
CA ASP A 198 -19.37 10.80 -11.71
C ASP A 198 -18.55 9.96 -10.73
N GLU A 199 -17.36 10.43 -10.33
CA GLU A 199 -16.54 9.78 -9.30
C GLU A 199 -17.25 9.78 -7.93
N ILE A 200 -18.05 10.82 -7.64
CA ILE A 200 -18.84 10.89 -6.40
C ILE A 200 -19.86 9.76 -6.33
N ALA A 201 -20.51 9.42 -7.45
CA ALA A 201 -21.44 8.29 -7.49
C ALA A 201 -20.71 6.96 -7.25
N GLY A 202 -19.48 6.81 -7.76
CA GLY A 202 -18.63 5.67 -7.47
C GLY A 202 -18.27 5.54 -5.99
N ILE A 203 -17.88 6.64 -5.35
CA ILE A 203 -17.54 6.68 -3.91
C ILE A 203 -18.77 6.36 -3.06
N ASP A 204 -19.92 6.95 -3.38
CA ASP A 204 -21.17 6.71 -2.64
C ASP A 204 -21.60 5.25 -2.72
N LYS A 205 -21.53 4.66 -3.92
CA LYS A 205 -21.75 3.23 -4.13
C LYS A 205 -20.78 2.37 -3.32
N ALA A 206 -19.50 2.71 -3.28
CA ALA A 206 -18.52 1.99 -2.48
C ALA A 206 -18.85 2.05 -0.98
N PHE A 207 -19.32 3.19 -0.47
CA PHE A 207 -19.82 3.28 0.91
C PHE A 207 -21.07 2.42 1.13
N ASP A 208 -22.01 2.41 0.19
CA ASP A 208 -23.23 1.59 0.25
C ASP A 208 -22.92 0.11 0.32
N ASP A 209 -22.06 -0.35 -0.58
CA ASP A 209 -21.65 -1.75 -0.67
C ASP A 209 -20.86 -2.15 0.59
N SER A 210 -20.06 -1.23 1.15
CA SER A 210 -19.36 -1.44 2.43
C SER A 210 -20.32 -1.54 3.63
N ILE A 211 -21.33 -0.66 3.73
CA ILE A 211 -22.32 -0.68 4.82
C ILE A 211 -23.16 -1.96 4.76
N LYS A 212 -23.61 -2.34 3.56
CA LYS A 212 -24.39 -3.56 3.34
C LYS A 212 -23.59 -4.79 3.75
N ALA A 213 -22.32 -4.86 3.37
CA ALA A 213 -21.45 -5.95 3.77
C ALA A 213 -21.16 -5.93 5.28
N ALA A 214 -20.84 -4.78 5.86
CA ALA A 214 -20.51 -4.68 7.29
C ALA A 214 -21.69 -5.00 8.23
N THR A 215 -22.93 -4.78 7.78
CA THR A 215 -24.14 -5.04 8.57
C THR A 215 -24.33 -6.53 8.79
N GLY A 216 -24.36 -6.96 10.06
CA GLY A 216 -24.49 -8.38 10.41
C GLY A 216 -23.16 -9.15 10.39
N SER A 217 -22.04 -8.47 10.14
CA SER A 217 -20.71 -9.08 10.28
C SER A 217 -20.37 -9.37 11.74
N LYS A 218 -19.69 -10.48 12.02
CA LYS A 218 -19.25 -10.83 13.39
C LYS A 218 -17.91 -10.16 13.77
N PHE A 219 -17.08 -9.80 12.78
CA PHE A 219 -15.79 -9.14 13.01
C PHE A 219 -15.90 -7.69 13.51
N LEU A 220 -17.04 -7.02 13.29
CA LEU A 220 -17.36 -5.72 13.91
C LEU A 220 -18.43 -5.91 14.98
N SER A 221 -18.15 -5.46 16.20
CA SER A 221 -19.18 -5.41 17.25
C SER A 221 -20.34 -4.48 16.83
N PRO A 222 -21.57 -4.67 17.37
CA PRO A 222 -22.72 -3.83 17.00
C PRO A 222 -22.45 -2.33 17.11
N ALA A 223 -21.85 -1.89 18.22
CA ALA A 223 -21.46 -0.49 18.42
C ALA A 223 -20.45 0.02 17.37
N ARG A 224 -19.61 -0.85 16.81
CA ARG A 224 -18.68 -0.50 15.72
C ARG A 224 -19.37 -0.46 14.37
N GLN A 225 -20.32 -1.37 14.12
CA GLN A 225 -21.17 -1.29 12.93
C GLN A 225 -21.96 0.01 12.90
N ASP A 226 -22.50 0.45 14.03
CA ASP A 226 -23.23 1.73 14.14
C ASP A 226 -22.32 2.93 13.92
N LYS A 227 -21.10 2.92 14.50
CA LYS A 227 -20.09 3.96 14.21
C LYS A 227 -19.70 3.99 12.73
N PHE A 228 -19.51 2.83 12.11
CA PHE A 228 -19.17 2.74 10.69
C PHE A 228 -20.31 3.31 9.82
N LYS A 229 -21.55 2.93 10.10
CA LYS A 229 -22.75 3.45 9.44
C LYS A 229 -22.87 4.97 9.60
N ALA A 230 -22.69 5.48 10.82
CA ALA A 230 -22.77 6.92 11.09
C ALA A 230 -21.71 7.70 10.31
N SER A 231 -20.45 7.23 10.32
CA SER A 231 -19.37 7.85 9.56
C SER A 231 -19.64 7.85 8.05
N ALA A 232 -20.11 6.73 7.51
CA ALA A 232 -20.42 6.61 6.09
C ALA A 232 -21.61 7.51 5.69
N SER A 233 -22.67 7.57 6.50
CA SER A 233 -23.79 8.50 6.28
C SER A 233 -23.38 9.97 6.35
N GLY A 234 -22.48 10.33 7.25
CA GLY A 234 -21.88 11.67 7.31
C GLY A 234 -21.14 12.01 6.02
N ALA A 235 -20.30 11.09 5.53
CA ALA A 235 -19.58 11.24 4.26
C ALA A 235 -20.54 11.44 3.07
N ARG A 236 -21.69 10.78 3.03
CA ARG A 236 -22.69 10.98 1.96
C ARG A 236 -23.25 12.39 1.89
N THR A 237 -23.52 12.98 3.05
CA THR A 237 -24.05 14.35 3.10
C THR A 237 -23.04 15.33 2.50
N ASP A 238 -21.77 15.16 2.86
CA ASP A 238 -20.67 15.94 2.34
C ASP A 238 -20.46 15.73 0.83
N LEU A 239 -20.54 14.48 0.37
CA LEU A 239 -20.43 14.13 -1.05
C LEU A 239 -21.57 14.70 -1.89
N ALA A 240 -22.80 14.70 -1.37
CA ALA A 240 -23.96 15.28 -2.05
C ALA A 240 -23.79 16.81 -2.22
N GLU A 241 -23.29 17.49 -1.19
CA GLU A 241 -22.96 18.91 -1.29
C GLU A 241 -21.85 19.16 -2.32
N LEU A 242 -20.79 18.35 -2.30
CA LEU A 242 -19.69 18.45 -3.25
C LEU A 242 -20.18 18.25 -4.70
N LYS A 243 -21.04 17.26 -4.92
CA LYS A 243 -21.66 17.01 -6.23
C LYS A 243 -22.43 18.23 -6.72
N ARG A 244 -23.26 18.83 -5.86
CA ARG A 244 -24.02 20.05 -6.19
C ARG A 244 -23.10 21.21 -6.57
N LEU A 245 -21.97 21.37 -5.89
CA LEU A 245 -20.98 22.41 -6.20
C LEU A 245 -20.33 22.19 -7.58
N ILE A 246 -19.91 20.95 -7.88
CA ILE A 246 -19.32 20.58 -9.17
C ILE A 246 -20.34 20.75 -10.31
N GLU A 247 -21.56 20.26 -10.12
CA GLU A 247 -22.62 20.34 -11.13
C GLU A 247 -23.03 21.79 -11.43
N GLY A 248 -22.99 22.65 -10.41
CA GLY A 248 -23.17 24.09 -10.50
C GLY A 248 -21.92 24.87 -10.94
N MET A 249 -20.85 24.18 -11.36
CA MET A 249 -19.58 24.74 -11.82
C MET A 249 -18.86 25.64 -10.80
N LYS A 250 -19.13 25.44 -9.51
CA LYS A 250 -18.51 26.17 -8.39
C LYS A 250 -17.23 25.46 -7.93
N PHE A 251 -16.25 25.35 -8.82
CA PHE A 251 -15.04 24.54 -8.57
C PHE A 251 -14.17 25.04 -7.42
N ASP A 252 -14.08 26.35 -7.21
CA ASP A 252 -13.29 26.90 -6.09
C ASP A 252 -13.91 26.56 -4.73
N ASP A 253 -15.24 26.57 -4.64
CA ASP A 253 -15.98 26.15 -3.46
C ASP A 253 -15.92 24.63 -3.28
N ALA A 254 -16.00 23.87 -4.37
CA ALA A 254 -15.82 22.42 -4.35
C ALA A 254 -14.42 22.06 -3.82
N PHE A 255 -13.36 22.72 -4.30
CA PHE A 255 -11.99 22.50 -3.84
C PHE A 255 -11.84 22.80 -2.35
N LYS A 256 -12.35 23.93 -1.86
CA LYS A 256 -12.38 24.24 -0.42
C LYS A 256 -13.12 23.18 0.39
N LYS A 257 -14.28 22.73 -0.10
CA LYS A 257 -15.07 21.70 0.57
C LYS A 257 -14.29 20.39 0.67
N THR A 258 -13.51 19.97 -0.33
CA THR A 258 -12.72 18.72 -0.23
C THR A 258 -11.75 18.72 0.96
N GLY A 259 -11.19 19.88 1.33
CA GLY A 259 -10.36 20.02 2.52
C GLY A 259 -11.12 19.95 3.86
N GLN A 260 -12.45 20.01 3.82
CA GLN A 260 -13.35 19.90 4.98
C GLN A 260 -13.99 18.51 5.10
N ILE A 261 -13.96 17.70 4.04
CA ILE A 261 -14.50 16.33 4.03
C ILE A 261 -13.47 15.39 4.67
N ASP A 262 -13.37 15.49 5.98
CA ASP A 262 -12.51 14.66 6.83
C ASP A 262 -12.90 13.16 6.77
N SER A 263 -14.17 12.88 6.46
CA SER A 263 -14.80 11.55 6.41
C SER A 263 -14.52 10.77 5.12
N ALA A 264 -14.02 11.42 4.06
CA ALA A 264 -13.61 10.76 2.82
C ALA A 264 -12.09 10.45 2.77
N CYS A 265 -11.32 10.96 3.74
CA CYS A 265 -9.91 10.63 3.89
C CYS A 265 -9.76 9.17 4.33
N CYS A 266 -9.13 8.35 3.48
CA CYS A 266 -8.88 6.94 3.75
C CYS A 266 -8.21 6.71 5.12
N GLY A 267 -7.36 7.62 5.60
CA GLY A 267 -6.72 7.51 6.92
C GLY A 267 -7.69 7.49 8.11
N LYS A 268 -8.81 8.22 8.09
CA LYS A 268 -9.76 8.29 9.22
C LYS A 268 -10.82 7.19 9.17
N CYS A 269 -11.26 6.77 7.98
CA CYS A 269 -12.16 5.62 7.84
C CYS A 269 -11.43 4.27 7.98
N HIS A 270 -10.21 4.15 7.46
CA HIS A 270 -9.44 2.91 7.51
C HIS A 270 -8.58 2.80 8.76
N GLY A 271 -7.97 3.88 9.25
CA GLY A 271 -7.03 3.83 10.38
C GLY A 271 -7.58 3.07 11.59
N PRO A 272 -8.75 3.44 12.13
CA PRO A 272 -9.37 2.76 13.27
C PRO A 272 -9.85 1.34 12.96
N LEU A 273 -10.08 0.98 11.69
CA LEU A 273 -10.65 -0.32 11.29
C LEU A 273 -9.60 -1.30 10.74
N ARG A 274 -8.42 -0.83 10.31
CA ARG A 274 -7.31 -1.64 9.78
C ARG A 274 -6.92 -2.76 10.72
N GLY A 275 -6.82 -2.47 12.02
CA GLY A 275 -6.53 -3.46 13.06
C GLY A 275 -7.59 -4.57 13.11
N PHE A 276 -8.87 -4.24 13.01
CA PHE A 276 -9.96 -5.23 13.04
C PHE A 276 -10.02 -6.08 11.77
N PHE A 277 -9.80 -5.48 10.60
CA PHE A 277 -9.68 -6.26 9.37
C PHE A 277 -8.51 -7.23 9.45
N ARG A 278 -7.35 -6.78 9.94
CA ARG A 278 -6.17 -7.63 10.18
C ARG A 278 -6.46 -8.76 11.18
N GLU A 279 -7.06 -8.44 12.32
CA GLU A 279 -7.35 -9.40 13.39
C GLU A 279 -8.38 -10.43 12.94
N GLY A 280 -9.47 -10.00 12.29
CA GLY A 280 -10.46 -10.92 11.71
C GLY A 280 -9.86 -11.81 10.62
N ARG A 281 -8.98 -11.27 9.78
CA ARG A 281 -8.22 -12.06 8.80
C ARG A 281 -7.35 -13.12 9.46
N THR A 282 -6.64 -12.72 10.51
CA THR A 282 -5.77 -13.60 11.29
C THR A 282 -6.57 -14.70 11.99
N SER A 283 -7.72 -14.39 12.58
CA SER A 283 -8.57 -15.38 13.27
C SER A 283 -9.13 -16.45 12.34
N HIS A 284 -9.23 -16.17 11.04
CA HIS A 284 -9.60 -17.14 10.00
C HIS A 284 -8.40 -17.81 9.31
N ASN A 285 -7.18 -17.69 9.86
CA ASN A 285 -5.93 -18.17 9.25
C ASN A 285 -5.67 -17.62 7.84
N ILE A 286 -6.19 -16.44 7.56
CA ILE A 286 -6.11 -15.74 6.28
C ILE A 286 -5.38 -14.45 6.54
N GLY A 287 -4.09 -14.51 6.84
CA GLY A 287 -3.35 -13.29 7.18
C GLY A 287 -3.11 -12.36 5.98
N ASN A 288 -2.28 -11.35 6.19
CA ASN A 288 -1.96 -10.36 5.17
C ASN A 288 -0.67 -10.75 4.42
N GLY A 289 -0.52 -10.21 3.21
CA GLY A 289 0.74 -10.23 2.47
C GLY A 289 0.71 -11.00 1.15
N TYR A 290 -0.47 -11.31 0.60
CA TYR A 290 -0.59 -11.98 -0.70
C TYR A 290 -0.32 -11.01 -1.86
N PHE A 291 -0.58 -9.71 -1.67
CA PHE A 291 -0.38 -8.60 -2.59
C PHE A 291 -0.83 -8.94 -4.02
N SER A 292 -2.12 -9.21 -4.18
CA SER A 292 -2.73 -9.50 -5.49
C SER A 292 -3.79 -8.48 -5.85
N THR A 293 -3.82 -8.07 -7.12
CA THR A 293 -4.87 -7.19 -7.68
C THR A 293 -6.25 -7.84 -7.68
N LYS A 294 -6.29 -9.18 -7.59
CA LYS A 294 -7.55 -9.94 -7.53
C LYS A 294 -8.15 -10.03 -6.13
N LEU A 295 -7.37 -9.71 -5.09
CA LEU A 295 -7.73 -10.04 -3.71
C LEU A 295 -7.50 -8.89 -2.72
N GLU A 296 -6.34 -8.24 -2.76
CA GLU A 296 -5.89 -7.32 -1.71
C GLU A 296 -5.64 -5.89 -2.20
N VAL A 297 -5.31 -5.70 -3.48
CA VAL A 297 -4.96 -4.39 -4.04
C VAL A 297 -6.00 -3.99 -5.07
N ALA A 298 -6.56 -2.79 -4.95
CA ALA A 298 -7.51 -2.26 -5.91
C ALA A 298 -6.80 -1.89 -7.22
N VAL A 299 -7.50 -2.07 -8.34
CA VAL A 299 -7.04 -1.78 -9.70
C VAL A 299 -7.62 -0.42 -10.14
N PRO A 300 -6.83 0.67 -10.18
CA PRO A 300 -7.35 1.99 -10.54
C PRO A 300 -7.80 2.10 -12.00
N ASP A 301 -7.13 1.36 -12.89
CA ASP A 301 -7.43 1.24 -14.32
C ASP A 301 -7.33 -0.23 -14.73
N ALA A 302 -8.48 -0.82 -15.12
CA ALA A 302 -8.56 -2.22 -15.54
C ALA A 302 -7.65 -2.53 -16.73
N LYS A 303 -7.37 -1.55 -17.61
CA LYS A 303 -6.46 -1.74 -18.75
C LYS A 303 -5.01 -1.99 -18.32
N LEU A 304 -4.66 -1.59 -17.10
CA LEU A 304 -3.31 -1.71 -16.54
C LEU A 304 -3.21 -2.82 -15.49
N GLU A 305 -4.24 -3.67 -15.32
CA GLU A 305 -4.28 -4.69 -14.25
C GLU A 305 -3.04 -5.60 -14.25
N ALA A 306 -2.60 -6.07 -15.41
CA ALA A 306 -1.43 -6.95 -15.51
C ALA A 306 -0.14 -6.26 -15.01
N ALA A 307 0.00 -4.97 -15.31
CA ALA A 307 1.14 -4.18 -14.90
C ALA A 307 1.08 -3.87 -13.39
N TYR A 308 -0.11 -3.59 -12.84
CA TYR A 308 -0.33 -3.47 -11.40
C TYR A 308 -0.05 -4.76 -10.64
N GLN A 309 -0.45 -5.92 -11.20
CA GLN A 309 -0.14 -7.21 -10.62
C GLN A 309 1.37 -7.48 -10.61
N ALA A 310 2.12 -7.07 -11.64
CA ALA A 310 3.57 -7.15 -11.65
C ALA A 310 4.19 -6.34 -10.50
N VAL A 311 3.71 -5.11 -10.26
CA VAL A 311 4.16 -4.28 -9.13
C VAL A 311 3.82 -4.93 -7.79
N ALA A 312 2.60 -5.47 -7.62
CA ALA A 312 2.20 -6.13 -6.39
C ALA A 312 3.04 -7.40 -6.11
N THR A 313 3.35 -8.19 -7.13
CA THR A 313 4.32 -9.30 -7.06
C THR A 313 5.71 -8.80 -6.67
N GLY A 314 6.14 -7.65 -7.21
CA GLY A 314 7.41 -7.02 -6.84
C GLY A 314 7.48 -6.60 -5.38
N VAL A 315 6.40 -6.03 -4.83
CA VAL A 315 6.30 -5.73 -3.39
C VAL A 315 6.42 -6.99 -2.55
N ARG A 316 5.70 -8.06 -2.92
CA ARG A 316 5.79 -9.37 -2.25
C ARG A 316 7.22 -9.92 -2.28
N LYS A 317 7.85 -9.93 -3.45
CA LYS A 317 9.24 -10.35 -3.66
C LYS A 317 10.21 -9.54 -2.79
N ALA A 318 10.08 -8.22 -2.76
CA ALA A 318 10.92 -7.34 -1.95
C ALA A 318 10.85 -7.71 -0.46
N ILE A 319 9.65 -7.96 0.07
CA ILE A 319 9.47 -8.39 1.47
C ILE A 319 10.16 -9.73 1.74
N LEU A 320 9.94 -10.73 0.88
CA LEU A 320 10.52 -12.06 1.04
C LEU A 320 12.05 -12.01 1.03
N VAL A 321 12.61 -11.28 0.07
CA VAL A 321 14.05 -11.07 -0.09
C VAL A 321 14.64 -10.34 1.12
N ALA A 322 14.01 -9.25 1.57
CA ALA A 322 14.47 -8.48 2.72
C ALA A 322 14.39 -9.25 4.04
N THR A 323 13.41 -10.16 4.17
CA THR A 323 13.20 -10.98 5.37
C THR A 323 14.18 -12.16 5.44
N GLU A 324 14.53 -12.76 4.31
CA GLU A 324 15.37 -13.98 4.28
C GLU A 324 16.87 -13.68 4.19
N ALA A 325 17.26 -12.50 3.69
CA ALA A 325 18.66 -12.11 3.62
C ALA A 325 19.28 -11.99 5.03
N LYS A 326 20.43 -12.63 5.23
CA LYS A 326 21.15 -12.70 6.52
C LYS A 326 22.57 -12.13 6.39
#